data_AF-A0A6N6RIW6-F1
#
_entry.id   AF-A0A6N6RIW6-F1
#
_cell.length_a   1.000
_cell.length_b   1.000
_cell.length_c   1.000
_cell.angle_alpha   90.00
_cell.angle_beta   90.00
_cell.angle_gamma   90.00
#
_symmetry.space_group_name_H-M   'P 1'
#
loop_
_entity.id
_entity.type
_entity.pdbx_description
1 polymer ?
#
loop_
_entity_poly.entity_id
_entity_poly.type
_entity_poly.pdbx_seq_one_letter_code
_entity_poly.pdbx_strand_id
1 'polypeptide(L)'
;MLIGTLVQFSAVDQSEDVIHTWYVGADTLEGESILRSFPYPQIQRPLTFTVTHVIEFPEDETCYPGVTSDTVTHAFYVIEYYEETKVLNQWMRLAQESSTDSIDFIFRYLLDDGSLAPYGYTGSKSVDLYLINFFSSGDTTIIPRGEVGVIDHSLFFRNSIGGLDGDLLIEESDRISFNYSTNQGAVSLRGRLIN
;
A
#
# COMPACT_ATOMS: atom_id res chain seq x y z
N MET A 1 6.90 2.77 -1.69
CA MET A 1 6.39 2.23 -0.41
C MET A 1 6.14 0.74 -0.59
N LEU A 2 6.60 -0.13 0.31
CA LEU A 2 6.35 -1.57 0.20
C LEU A 2 5.25 -1.98 1.18
N ILE A 3 4.11 -2.41 0.64
CA ILE A 3 2.98 -2.95 1.39
C ILE A 3 3.06 -4.47 1.26
N GLY A 4 3.80 -5.13 2.14
CA GLY A 4 4.01 -6.57 2.06
C GLY A 4 5.00 -7.11 3.07
N THR A 5 4.84 -8.40 3.39
CA THR A 5 5.85 -9.19 4.11
C THR A 5 6.77 -9.93 3.15
N LEU A 6 6.43 -10.03 1.86
CA LEU A 6 7.24 -10.67 0.81
C LEU A 6 7.26 -9.75 -0.40
N VAL A 7 8.46 -9.45 -0.90
CA VAL A 7 8.68 -8.52 -2.01
C VAL A 7 9.52 -9.24 -3.05
N GLN A 8 9.08 -9.17 -4.30
CA GLN A 8 9.83 -9.65 -5.45
C GLN A 8 10.53 -8.48 -6.12
N PHE A 9 11.83 -8.63 -6.34
CA PHE A 9 12.59 -7.75 -7.23
C PHE A 9 12.91 -8.54 -8.48
N SER A 10 12.67 -7.93 -9.65
CA SER A 10 12.84 -8.57 -10.94
C SER A 10 13.59 -7.63 -11.88
N ALA A 11 14.59 -8.18 -12.56
CA ALA A 11 15.28 -7.51 -13.65
C ALA A 11 14.38 -7.48 -14.90
N VAL A 12 14.52 -6.41 -15.67
CA VAL A 12 13.82 -6.24 -16.96
C VAL A 12 14.49 -7.10 -18.03
N ASP A 13 15.81 -7.12 -18.05
CA ASP A 13 16.60 -8.04 -18.87
C ASP A 13 16.79 -9.36 -18.12
N GLN A 14 16.62 -10.47 -18.82
CA GLN A 14 16.66 -11.84 -18.31
C GLN A 14 17.44 -12.74 -19.28
N SER A 15 18.31 -12.13 -20.09
CA SER A 15 19.11 -12.84 -21.07
C SER A 15 20.18 -13.68 -20.37
N GLU A 16 20.46 -14.88 -20.90
CA GLU A 16 21.34 -15.87 -20.26
C GLU A 16 22.80 -15.41 -20.10
N ASP A 17 23.21 -14.39 -20.86
CA ASP A 17 24.54 -13.77 -20.82
C ASP A 17 24.67 -12.64 -19.80
N VAL A 18 23.58 -12.25 -19.14
CA VAL A 18 23.56 -11.22 -18.10
C VAL A 18 23.57 -11.87 -16.72
N ILE A 19 24.51 -11.45 -15.88
CA ILE A 19 24.60 -11.88 -14.48
C ILE A 19 23.97 -10.81 -13.60
N HIS A 20 23.05 -11.23 -12.73
CA HIS A 20 22.30 -10.32 -11.85
C HIS A 20 22.70 -10.55 -10.39
N THR A 21 23.19 -9.50 -9.73
CA THR A 21 23.51 -9.49 -8.31
C THR A 21 22.71 -8.40 -7.59
N TRP A 22 22.02 -8.76 -6.52
CA TRP A 22 21.19 -7.88 -5.72
C TRP A 22 21.77 -7.74 -4.31
N TYR A 23 21.99 -6.51 -3.87
CA TYR A 23 22.33 -6.18 -2.50
C TYR A 23 21.10 -5.59 -1.81
N VAL A 24 20.57 -6.28 -0.82
CA VAL A 24 19.37 -5.87 -0.07
C VAL A 24 19.76 -5.71 1.40
N GLY A 25 20.09 -4.48 1.80
CA GLY A 25 20.69 -4.26 3.12
C GLY A 25 22.04 -4.97 3.25
N ALA A 26 22.11 -6.00 4.10
CA ALA A 26 23.32 -6.82 4.29
C ALA A 26 23.33 -8.09 3.44
N ASP A 27 22.21 -8.45 2.81
CA ASP A 27 22.10 -9.68 2.03
C ASP A 27 22.62 -9.48 0.61
N THR A 28 23.31 -10.48 0.07
CA THR A 28 23.67 -10.58 -1.34
C THR A 28 22.93 -11.77 -1.95
N LEU A 29 22.19 -11.53 -3.02
CA LEU A 29 21.31 -12.49 -3.67
C LEU A 29 21.60 -12.47 -5.17
N GLU A 30 21.52 -13.63 -5.83
CA GLU A 30 21.83 -13.78 -7.25
C GLU A 30 20.60 -14.26 -8.03
N GLY A 31 20.53 -13.88 -9.30
CA GLY A 31 19.50 -14.29 -10.23
C GLY A 31 18.64 -13.14 -10.76
N GLU A 32 17.96 -13.38 -11.87
CA GLU A 32 17.11 -12.41 -12.57
C GLU A 32 15.93 -11.91 -11.73
N SER A 33 15.49 -12.72 -10.76
CA SER A 33 14.44 -12.37 -9.82
C SER A 33 14.74 -12.94 -8.45
N ILE A 34 14.58 -12.12 -7.43
CA ILE A 34 14.79 -12.49 -6.03
C ILE A 34 13.52 -12.22 -5.21
N LEU A 35 13.29 -13.05 -4.20
CA LEU A 35 12.25 -12.85 -3.21
C LEU A 35 12.88 -12.51 -1.88
N ARG A 36 12.44 -11.42 -1.26
CA ARG A 36 12.87 -11.04 0.09
C ARG A 36 11.68 -10.82 1.00
N SER A 37 11.74 -11.45 2.18
CA SER A 37 10.74 -11.26 3.21
C SER A 37 11.15 -10.15 4.17
N PHE A 38 10.17 -9.32 4.55
CA PHE A 38 10.28 -8.28 5.57
C PHE A 38 9.27 -8.50 6.70
N PRO A 39 9.33 -9.63 7.44
CA PRO A 39 8.29 -9.99 8.39
C PRO A 39 8.37 -9.16 9.68
N TYR A 40 7.20 -8.89 10.27
CA TYR A 40 7.06 -8.38 11.62
C TYR A 40 7.01 -9.56 12.60
N PRO A 41 7.66 -9.51 13.78
CA PRO A 41 8.44 -8.40 14.34
C PRO A 41 9.95 -8.50 14.06
N GLN A 42 10.42 -9.43 13.21
CA GLN A 42 11.88 -9.63 13.02
C GLN A 42 12.59 -8.39 12.46
N ILE A 43 11.87 -7.58 11.67
CA ILE A 43 12.38 -6.30 11.18
C ILE A 43 11.77 -5.18 12.01
N GLN A 44 12.64 -4.35 12.61
CA GLN A 44 12.24 -3.14 13.30
C GLN A 44 11.67 -2.16 12.27
N ARG A 45 10.40 -1.78 12.44
CA ARG A 45 9.70 -0.80 11.59
C ARG A 45 9.57 0.54 12.34
N PRO A 46 9.52 1.69 11.64
CA PRO A 46 9.68 1.81 10.20
C PRO A 46 11.15 1.57 9.81
N LEU A 47 11.38 1.06 8.61
CA LEU A 47 12.73 0.81 8.11
C LEU A 47 12.89 1.41 6.72
N THR A 48 13.97 2.17 6.53
CA THR A 48 14.47 2.49 5.20
C THR A 48 15.68 1.62 4.92
N PHE A 49 15.67 0.93 3.79
CA PHE A 49 16.82 0.16 3.33
C PHE A 49 17.09 0.42 1.85
N THR A 50 18.33 0.26 1.45
CA THR A 50 18.75 0.42 0.07
C THR A 50 18.80 -0.94 -0.60
N VAL A 51 18.28 -1.02 -1.82
CA VAL A 51 18.51 -2.13 -2.75
C VAL A 51 19.39 -1.63 -3.88
N THR A 52 20.48 -2.34 -4.09
CA THR A 52 21.36 -2.13 -5.25
C THR A 52 21.25 -3.35 -6.15
N HIS A 53 20.97 -3.14 -7.43
CA HIS A 53 21.00 -4.17 -8.45
C HIS A 53 22.19 -3.89 -9.36
N VAL A 54 23.11 -4.85 -9.41
CA VAL A 54 24.24 -4.86 -10.33
C VAL A 54 23.93 -5.87 -11.42
N ILE A 55 24.09 -5.43 -12.66
CA ILE A 55 24.10 -6.31 -13.82
C ILE A 55 25.52 -6.35 -14.38
N GLU A 56 25.98 -7.53 -14.75
CA GLU A 56 27.21 -7.73 -15.50
C GLU A 56 26.84 -8.37 -16.84
N PHE A 57 27.40 -7.87 -17.92
CA PHE A 57 27.05 -8.27 -19.29
C PHE A 57 28.30 -8.28 -20.18
N PRO A 58 28.28 -9.03 -21.30
CA PRO A 58 29.40 -9.06 -22.24
C PRO A 58 29.71 -7.67 -22.79
N GLU A 59 30.98 -7.40 -23.06
CA GLU A 59 31.38 -6.13 -23.67
C GLU A 59 30.75 -5.98 -25.07
N ASP A 60 30.08 -4.84 -25.28
CA ASP A 60 29.65 -4.42 -26.62
C ASP A 60 30.71 -3.47 -27.20
N GLU A 61 31.63 -4.02 -27.99
CA GLU A 61 32.69 -3.24 -28.66
C GLU A 61 32.14 -2.18 -29.64
N THR A 62 30.87 -2.28 -30.05
CA THR A 62 30.26 -1.38 -31.03
C THR A 62 29.58 -0.19 -30.34
N CYS A 63 28.75 -0.47 -29.33
CA CYS A 63 27.93 0.56 -28.69
C CYS A 63 28.54 1.09 -27.37
N TYR A 64 29.19 0.24 -26.57
CA TYR A 64 29.67 0.57 -25.22
C TYR A 64 31.04 -0.07 -24.90
N PRO A 65 32.11 0.29 -25.63
CA PRO A 65 33.42 -0.31 -25.42
C PRO A 65 33.95 -0.04 -24.00
N GLY A 66 34.45 -1.09 -23.35
CA GLY A 66 34.99 -1.06 -21.99
C GLY A 66 33.96 -1.04 -20.86
N VAL A 67 32.66 -1.14 -21.16
CA VAL A 67 31.59 -1.23 -20.16
C VAL A 67 31.05 -2.66 -20.11
N THR A 68 31.19 -3.30 -18.95
CA THR A 68 30.76 -4.69 -18.72
C THR A 68 29.81 -4.83 -17.53
N SER A 69 29.39 -3.73 -16.95
CA SER A 69 28.50 -3.72 -15.79
C SER A 69 27.74 -2.41 -15.68
N ASP A 70 26.53 -2.47 -15.15
CA ASP A 70 25.76 -1.31 -14.73
C ASP A 70 25.16 -1.55 -13.33
N THR A 71 24.79 -0.46 -12.65
CA THR A 71 24.28 -0.53 -11.28
C THR A 71 23.17 0.48 -11.06
N VAL A 72 22.03 0.01 -10.58
CA VAL A 72 20.94 0.87 -10.10
C VAL A 72 20.76 0.71 -8.59
N THR A 73 20.50 1.83 -7.91
CA THR A 73 20.30 1.85 -6.47
C THR A 73 19.00 2.58 -6.14
N HIS A 74 18.16 1.96 -5.31
CA HIS A 74 16.89 2.53 -4.88
C HIS A 74 16.67 2.35 -3.37
N ALA A 75 16.18 3.39 -2.72
CA ALA A 75 15.82 3.34 -1.30
C ALA A 75 14.35 2.93 -1.15
N PHE A 76 14.09 1.95 -0.30
CA PHE A 76 12.76 1.45 0.00
C PHE A 76 12.37 1.76 1.43
N TYR A 77 11.14 2.24 1.60
CA TYR A 77 10.52 2.50 2.90
C TYR A 77 9.51 1.40 3.25
N VAL A 78 9.70 0.81 4.43
CA VAL A 78 8.83 -0.18 5.05
C VAL A 78 8.03 0.50 6.16
N ILE A 79 6.73 0.59 5.97
CA ILE A 79 5.80 1.22 6.92
C ILE A 79 5.74 0.46 8.24
N GLU A 80 5.57 1.18 9.35
CA GLU A 80 5.29 0.66 10.69
C GLU A 80 3.79 0.45 10.91
N TYR A 81 2.96 1.38 10.44
CA TYR A 81 1.50 1.39 10.61
C TYR A 81 0.78 1.36 9.26
N TYR A 82 -0.44 0.81 9.25
CA TYR A 82 -1.30 0.89 8.06
C TYR A 82 -1.64 2.34 7.69
N GLU A 83 -1.71 3.20 8.71
CA GLU A 83 -1.99 4.64 8.65
C GLU A 83 -0.94 5.45 7.90
N GLU A 84 0.20 4.87 7.56
CA GLU A 84 1.23 5.52 6.73
C GLU A 84 0.93 5.43 5.23
N THR A 85 -0.09 4.68 4.82
CA THR A 85 -0.61 4.70 3.45
C THR A 85 -1.31 6.03 3.16
N LYS A 86 -1.38 6.43 1.89
CA LYS A 86 -1.97 7.73 1.52
C LYS A 86 -3.49 7.79 1.67
N VAL A 87 -4.14 6.63 1.82
CA VAL A 87 -5.60 6.55 1.99
C VAL A 87 -6.01 6.57 3.45
N LEU A 88 -5.24 5.92 4.31
CA LEU A 88 -5.62 5.74 5.71
C LEU A 88 -5.21 6.94 6.54
N ASN A 89 -5.96 7.16 7.62
CA ASN A 89 -5.79 8.27 8.55
C ASN A 89 -5.85 9.66 7.91
N GLN A 90 -6.41 9.80 6.70
CA GLN A 90 -6.67 11.07 6.05
C GLN A 90 -8.13 11.48 6.24
N TRP A 91 -8.36 12.71 6.66
CA TRP A 91 -9.69 13.28 6.62
C TRP A 91 -10.05 13.66 5.18
N MET A 92 -11.25 13.25 4.77
CA MET A 92 -11.72 13.44 3.41
C MET A 92 -13.11 14.05 3.46
N ARG A 93 -13.35 15.04 2.59
CA ARG A 93 -14.66 15.63 2.39
C ARG A 93 -15.19 15.22 1.03
N LEU A 94 -16.34 14.55 1.00
CA LEU A 94 -17.01 14.17 -0.24
C LEU A 94 -18.44 14.66 -0.30
N ALA A 95 -18.96 14.75 -1.51
CA ALA A 95 -20.36 14.98 -1.79
C ALA A 95 -20.81 14.01 -2.89
N GLN A 96 -22.10 13.67 -2.87
CA GLN A 96 -22.73 13.01 -4.00
C GLN A 96 -22.84 14.01 -5.16
N GLU A 97 -22.71 13.52 -6.39
CA GLU A 97 -22.95 14.34 -7.58
C GLU A 97 -24.35 14.96 -7.50
N SER A 98 -24.46 16.29 -7.67
CA SER A 98 -25.67 17.12 -7.47
C SER A 98 -26.12 17.43 -6.03
N SER A 99 -25.40 16.95 -5.00
CA SER A 99 -25.64 17.38 -3.62
C SER A 99 -24.97 18.72 -3.30
N THR A 100 -25.63 19.55 -2.49
CA THR A 100 -25.00 20.72 -1.85
C THR A 100 -24.31 20.37 -0.54
N ASP A 101 -24.67 19.22 0.03
CA ASP A 101 -24.17 18.76 1.32
C ASP A 101 -22.93 17.88 1.11
N SER A 102 -21.96 18.08 1.99
CA SER A 102 -20.71 17.31 2.03
C SER A 102 -20.55 16.59 3.36
N ILE A 103 -19.87 15.45 3.33
CA ILE A 103 -19.65 14.56 4.45
C ILE A 103 -18.14 14.43 4.65
N ASP A 104 -17.71 14.53 5.91
CA ASP A 104 -16.32 14.32 6.29
C ASP A 104 -16.17 12.93 6.92
N PHE A 105 -15.26 12.09 6.40
CA PHE A 105 -14.99 10.75 6.92
C PHE A 105 -13.49 10.46 6.92
N ILE A 106 -13.12 9.39 7.63
CA ILE A 106 -11.76 8.90 7.76
C ILE A 106 -11.79 7.37 7.89
N PHE A 107 -10.82 6.71 7.26
CA PHE A 107 -10.58 5.27 7.39
C PHE A 107 -9.37 5.03 8.28
N ARG A 108 -9.46 4.11 9.25
CA ARG A 108 -8.35 3.77 10.16
C ARG A 108 -8.31 2.29 10.45
N TYR A 109 -7.13 1.70 10.51
CA TYR A 109 -6.96 0.40 11.13
C TYR A 109 -6.65 0.57 12.60
N LEU A 110 -7.58 0.12 13.43
CA LEU A 110 -7.41 0.18 14.88
C LEU A 110 -7.40 -1.22 15.45
N LEU A 111 -6.70 -1.36 16.57
CA LEU A 111 -6.91 -2.47 17.49
C LEU A 111 -8.26 -2.30 18.20
N ASP A 112 -8.78 -3.38 18.75
CA ASP A 112 -10.04 -3.40 19.53
C ASP A 112 -10.07 -2.42 20.72
N ASP A 113 -8.90 -1.96 21.19
CA ASP A 113 -8.74 -0.94 22.23
C ASP A 113 -8.68 0.51 21.71
N GLY A 114 -8.80 0.70 20.39
CA GLY A 114 -8.76 2.00 19.71
C GLY A 114 -7.37 2.55 19.41
N SER A 115 -6.29 1.83 19.75
CA SER A 115 -4.94 2.21 19.36
C SER A 115 -4.66 1.89 17.88
N LEU A 116 -3.69 2.57 17.26
CA LEU A 116 -3.30 2.32 15.87
C LEU A 116 -2.75 0.90 15.72
N ALA A 117 -3.15 0.22 14.64
CA ALA A 117 -2.70 -1.14 14.37
C ALA A 117 -1.36 -1.14 13.62
N PRO A 118 -0.28 -1.73 14.19
CA PRO A 118 0.96 -1.93 13.46
C PRO A 118 0.75 -2.81 12.22
N TYR A 119 1.48 -2.52 11.15
CA TYR A 119 1.47 -3.33 9.94
C TYR A 119 1.97 -4.75 10.25
N GLY A 120 1.15 -5.76 9.90
CA GLY A 120 1.50 -7.15 10.18
C GLY A 120 1.39 -7.56 11.64
N TYR A 121 0.63 -6.81 12.46
CA TYR A 121 0.35 -7.18 13.86
C TYR A 121 -0.15 -8.63 13.99
N THR A 122 0.46 -9.37 14.93
CA THR A 122 0.18 -10.79 15.24
C THR A 122 -0.18 -11.02 16.71
N GLY A 123 -0.53 -9.95 17.45
CA GLY A 123 -0.93 -10.06 18.86
C GLY A 123 -2.34 -10.63 19.02
N SER A 124 -2.82 -10.68 20.26
CA SER A 124 -4.13 -11.28 20.60
C SER A 124 -5.34 -10.40 20.32
N LYS A 125 -5.12 -9.14 19.98
CA LYS A 125 -6.19 -8.16 19.70
C LYS A 125 -6.65 -8.27 18.24
N SER A 126 -7.92 -8.00 17.96
CA SER A 126 -8.35 -7.90 16.56
C SER A 126 -7.81 -6.61 15.94
N VAL A 127 -7.57 -6.67 14.62
CA VAL A 127 -7.26 -5.50 13.79
C VAL A 127 -8.41 -5.37 12.81
N ASP A 128 -9.10 -4.24 12.84
CA ASP A 128 -10.26 -4.00 12.00
C ASP A 128 -10.17 -2.62 11.36
N LEU A 129 -10.81 -2.46 10.19
CA LEU A 129 -10.93 -1.18 9.50
C LEU A 129 -12.15 -0.44 10.02
N TYR A 130 -11.95 0.75 10.57
CA TYR A 130 -12.99 1.64 11.06
C TYR A 130 -13.28 2.71 10.01
N LEU A 131 -14.56 2.84 9.68
CA LEU A 131 -15.12 3.86 8.80
C LEU A 131 -15.87 4.85 9.68
N ILE A 132 -15.23 5.98 9.98
CA ILE A 132 -15.74 6.95 10.96
C ILE A 132 -16.49 8.07 10.23
N ASN A 133 -17.62 8.49 10.79
CA ASN A 133 -18.59 9.43 10.21
C ASN A 133 -19.23 8.93 8.91
N PHE A 134 -19.40 7.61 8.79
CA PHE A 134 -20.13 7.01 7.69
C PHE A 134 -21.60 7.44 7.73
N PHE A 135 -22.21 7.76 6.58
CA PHE A 135 -23.60 8.27 6.44
C PHE A 135 -23.94 9.65 7.04
N SER A 136 -22.96 10.50 7.37
CA SER A 136 -23.22 11.85 7.95
C SER A 136 -23.93 11.85 9.31
N SER A 137 -24.09 10.70 9.95
CA SER A 137 -24.76 10.52 11.24
C SER A 137 -23.80 10.56 12.43
N GLY A 138 -22.49 10.66 12.18
CA GLY A 138 -21.47 10.42 13.20
C GLY A 138 -21.27 8.93 13.51
N ASP A 139 -21.78 8.05 12.66
CA ASP A 139 -21.70 6.60 12.85
C ASP A 139 -20.31 6.07 12.52
N THR A 140 -19.93 5.01 13.23
CA THR A 140 -18.74 4.22 12.92
C THR A 140 -19.18 2.83 12.48
N THR A 141 -18.76 2.41 11.29
CA THR A 141 -18.90 1.01 10.86
C THR A 141 -17.55 0.33 10.79
N ILE A 142 -17.54 -0.98 10.97
CA ILE A 142 -16.32 -1.78 11.11
C ILE A 142 -16.31 -2.83 9.99
N ILE A 143 -15.18 -2.93 9.30
CA ILE A 143 -14.91 -4.01 8.34
C ILE A 143 -13.77 -4.89 8.88
N PRO A 144 -13.99 -6.20 9.03
CA PRO A 144 -12.93 -7.13 9.40
C PRO A 144 -11.76 -7.08 8.41
N ARG A 145 -10.52 -7.06 8.90
CA ARG A 145 -9.31 -6.91 8.07
C ARG A 145 -9.21 -7.93 6.92
N GLY A 146 -9.75 -9.13 7.07
CA GLY A 146 -9.72 -10.17 6.04
C GLY A 146 -10.47 -9.82 4.75
N GLU A 147 -11.30 -8.78 4.78
CA GLU A 147 -12.13 -8.36 3.65
C GLU A 147 -11.67 -7.00 3.06
N VAL A 148 -10.47 -6.54 3.41
CA VAL A 148 -9.93 -5.23 3.03
C VAL A 148 -8.60 -5.36 2.29
N GLY A 149 -8.40 -4.57 1.24
CA GLY A 149 -7.09 -4.35 0.64
C GLY A 149 -6.77 -2.87 0.48
N VAL A 150 -5.52 -2.52 0.73
CA VAL A 150 -4.99 -1.17 0.63
C VAL A 150 -3.75 -1.18 -0.25
N ILE A 151 -3.73 -0.33 -1.28
CA ILE A 151 -2.63 -0.21 -2.23
C ILE A 151 -2.36 1.27 -2.46
N ASP A 152 -1.38 1.83 -1.75
CA ASP A 152 -0.91 3.23 -1.80
C ASP A 152 -2.06 4.28 -1.73
N HIS A 153 -2.67 4.57 -2.88
CA HIS A 153 -3.79 5.50 -3.09
C HIS A 153 -5.18 4.87 -3.21
N SER A 154 -5.26 3.55 -3.11
CA SER A 154 -6.52 2.81 -3.26
C SER A 154 -6.86 2.02 -1.98
N LEU A 155 -8.13 2.02 -1.63
CA LEU A 155 -8.72 1.16 -0.60
C LEU A 155 -9.90 0.43 -1.23
N PHE A 156 -9.97 -0.87 -1.03
CA PHE A 156 -11.17 -1.64 -1.33
C PHE A 156 -11.53 -2.48 -0.12
N PHE A 157 -12.82 -2.62 0.13
CA PHE A 157 -13.32 -3.46 1.20
C PHE A 157 -14.61 -4.14 0.79
N ARG A 158 -14.86 -5.29 1.39
CA ARG A 158 -16.13 -6.01 1.31
C ARG A 158 -16.63 -6.26 2.72
N ASN A 159 -17.94 -6.34 2.90
CA ASN A 159 -18.54 -6.71 4.18
C ASN A 159 -19.65 -7.72 3.93
N SER A 160 -19.31 -8.99 4.10
CA SER A 160 -20.26 -10.09 3.86
C SER A 160 -21.43 -10.10 4.85
N ILE A 161 -21.26 -9.52 6.04
CA ILE A 161 -22.27 -9.52 7.12
C ILE A 161 -23.21 -8.31 7.00
N GLY A 162 -22.68 -7.16 6.57
CA GLY A 162 -23.42 -5.90 6.42
C GLY A 162 -23.93 -5.59 5.02
N GLY A 163 -23.48 -6.36 4.00
CA GLY A 163 -23.75 -6.06 2.60
C GLY A 163 -23.19 -4.71 2.18
N LEU A 164 -22.01 -4.34 2.72
CA LEU A 164 -21.34 -3.07 2.47
C LEU A 164 -20.02 -3.33 1.75
N ASP A 165 -19.96 -3.00 0.47
CA ASP A 165 -18.74 -3.11 -0.34
C ASP A 165 -18.35 -1.73 -0.83
N GLY A 166 -17.06 -1.44 -0.95
CA GLY A 166 -16.61 -0.15 -1.42
C GLY A 166 -15.21 -0.12 -2.00
N ASP A 167 -15.00 0.86 -2.85
CA ASP A 167 -13.74 1.21 -3.49
C ASP A 167 -13.51 2.72 -3.37
N LEU A 168 -12.34 3.08 -2.88
CA LEU A 168 -11.87 4.45 -2.77
C LEU A 168 -10.55 4.59 -3.52
N LEU A 169 -10.45 5.65 -4.32
CA LEU A 169 -9.25 6.06 -5.01
C LEU A 169 -8.95 7.53 -4.70
N ILE A 170 -7.70 7.81 -4.33
CA ILE A 170 -7.14 9.16 -4.24
C ILE A 170 -6.24 9.39 -5.45
N GLU A 171 -6.67 10.27 -6.36
CA GLU A 171 -5.86 10.67 -7.51
C GLU A 171 -4.66 11.52 -7.06
N GLU A 172 -3.63 11.66 -7.91
CA GLU A 172 -2.47 12.51 -7.63
C GLU A 172 -2.80 14.00 -7.40
N SER A 173 -3.99 14.42 -7.80
CA SER A 173 -4.52 15.78 -7.59
C SER A 173 -5.26 15.96 -6.26
N ASP A 174 -5.13 15.00 -5.33
CA ASP A 174 -5.90 14.89 -4.08
C ASP A 174 -7.42 14.81 -4.30
N ARG A 175 -7.85 14.52 -5.52
CA ARG A 175 -9.25 14.25 -5.85
C ARG A 175 -9.59 12.83 -5.46
N ILE A 176 -10.74 12.68 -4.83
CA ILE A 176 -11.19 11.40 -4.30
C ILE A 176 -12.41 10.96 -5.07
N SER A 177 -12.41 9.69 -5.46
CA SER A 177 -13.58 8.96 -5.91
C SER A 177 -13.85 7.84 -4.92
N PHE A 178 -15.04 7.80 -4.35
CA PHE A 178 -15.45 6.76 -3.41
C PHE A 178 -16.79 6.19 -3.87
N ASN A 179 -16.79 4.93 -4.26
CA ASN A 179 -18.00 4.21 -4.59
C ASN A 179 -18.23 3.14 -3.53
N TYR A 180 -19.48 2.98 -3.10
CA TYR A 180 -19.84 1.90 -2.22
C TYR A 180 -21.26 1.44 -2.49
N SER A 181 -21.55 0.18 -2.21
CA SER A 181 -22.87 -0.39 -2.30
C SER A 181 -23.32 -0.92 -0.96
N THR A 182 -24.59 -0.69 -0.65
CA THR A 182 -25.29 -1.30 0.47
C THR A 182 -26.45 -2.16 -0.03
N ASN A 183 -27.10 -2.87 0.88
CA ASN A 183 -28.39 -3.52 0.60
C ASN A 183 -29.48 -2.56 0.08
N GLN A 184 -29.30 -1.25 0.26
CA GLN A 184 -30.24 -0.22 -0.22
C GLN A 184 -29.89 0.35 -1.59
N GLY A 185 -28.70 0.03 -2.13
CA GLY A 185 -28.23 0.50 -3.43
C GLY A 185 -26.79 1.00 -3.43
N ALA A 186 -26.33 1.41 -4.61
CA ALA A 186 -24.99 1.95 -4.83
C ALA A 186 -24.98 3.48 -4.67
N VAL A 187 -23.88 3.98 -4.11
CA VAL A 187 -23.60 5.41 -3.89
C VAL A 187 -22.23 5.71 -4.48
N SER A 188 -22.12 6.85 -5.16
CA SER A 188 -20.86 7.39 -5.67
C SER A 188 -20.66 8.79 -5.12
N LEU A 189 -19.51 9.00 -4.51
CA LEU A 189 -19.12 10.23 -3.85
C LEU A 189 -17.81 10.74 -4.47
N ARG A 190 -17.69 12.05 -4.59
CA ARG A 190 -16.47 12.72 -5.05
C ARG A 190 -16.08 13.86 -4.13
N GLY A 191 -14.79 14.15 -4.07
CA GLY A 191 -14.32 15.29 -3.29
C GLY A 191 -12.81 15.30 -3.14
N ARG A 192 -12.32 15.62 -1.94
CA ARG A 192 -10.90 15.89 -1.70
C ARG A 192 -10.46 15.59 -0.27
N LEU A 193 -9.14 15.50 -0.08
CA LEU A 193 -8.53 15.55 1.24
C LEU A 193 -8.73 16.95 1.87
N ILE A 194 -8.89 17.01 3.19
CA ILE A 194 -9.15 18.27 3.93
C ILE A 194 -8.05 18.65 4.91
N ASN A 195 -6.79 18.32 4.58
CA ASN A 195 -5.58 18.72 5.33
C ASN A 195 -5.64 20.15 5.88
#